data_AF-A0A3R7Y449-F1
#
_entry.id   AF-A0A3R7Y449-F1
#
_cell.length_a   1.000
_cell.length_b   1.000
_cell.length_c   1.000
_cell.angle_alpha   90.00
_cell.angle_beta   90.00
_cell.angle_gamma   90.00
#
_symmetry.space_group_name_H-M   'P 1'
#
loop_
_entity.id
_entity.type
_entity.pdbx_description
1 polymer ?
#
loop_
_entity_poly.entity_id
_entity_poly.type
_entity_poly.pdbx_seq_one_letter_code
_entity_poly.pdbx_strand_id
1 'polypeptide(L)'
;MASDSGDIFSAVLILVIPVLLTVPLRVLWSWWIGNEPEHLHYRERFTSVIDSGFPIKNFRQELDRTARQYDIDLERQTRIETDMLHPLDMRHFLLVPSLVVWPILSIPAGFVFLPLLPVTRFFEYVLIEKKVLLLVLRIVKKATGWDVVWIDRPGDPTRPPEPVIAAIHRLPITVLLGVFAYLIVSYLSVSFNLIAAITVGVYVILVAAISIIRAATSGSLVFMDARNRRMIPADSFVEQLIGPWVGVGLFFLLSRQIALSSTIRTGTLSDPSYFAMTVVLVLYIATLIGISLELSFFRTRGRVVESAFEEQVENQMEPDEYRFIRHLGTYQLVDSENQNAE
;
A
#
# COMPACT_ATOMS: atom_id res chain seq x y z
N MET A 1 40.69 4.97 12.76
CA MET A 1 39.66 5.92 13.22
C MET A 1 39.21 6.87 12.10
N ALA A 2 40.10 7.45 11.28
CA ALA A 2 39.69 8.35 10.19
C ALA A 2 39.05 7.66 8.96
N SER A 3 39.40 6.39 8.66
CA SER A 3 38.77 5.61 7.59
C SER A 3 37.32 5.22 7.92
N ASP A 4 37.11 4.71 9.14
CA ASP A 4 35.81 4.22 9.65
C ASP A 4 34.74 5.32 9.68
N SER A 5 35.11 6.55 10.03
CA SER A 5 34.20 7.71 9.97
C SER A 5 33.83 8.13 8.55
N GLY A 6 34.77 7.96 7.60
CA GLY A 6 34.54 8.25 6.18
C GLY A 6 33.52 7.28 5.58
N ASP A 7 33.67 5.99 5.90
CA ASP A 7 32.80 4.93 5.39
C ASP A 7 31.38 4.99 5.96
N ILE A 8 31.24 5.38 7.23
CA ILE A 8 29.92 5.64 7.83
C ILE A 8 29.25 6.86 7.17
N PHE A 9 30.00 7.94 6.93
CA PHE A 9 29.46 9.13 6.27
C PHE A 9 28.98 8.83 4.86
N SER A 10 29.76 8.09 4.07
CA SER A 10 29.32 7.66 2.73
C SER A 10 28.12 6.72 2.79
N ALA A 11 28.06 5.79 3.74
CA ALA A 11 26.90 4.92 3.92
C ALA A 11 25.61 5.71 4.18
N VAL A 12 25.67 6.71 5.07
CA VAL A 12 24.55 7.61 5.35
C VAL A 12 24.18 8.40 4.10
N LEU A 13 25.16 8.95 3.38
CA LEU A 13 24.92 9.69 2.14
C LEU A 13 24.18 8.82 1.11
N ILE A 14 24.62 7.57 0.91
CA ILE A 14 24.01 6.61 -0.04
C ILE A 14 22.55 6.33 0.32
N LEU A 15 22.23 6.15 1.61
CA LEU A 15 20.85 5.89 2.06
C LEU A 15 19.95 7.13 1.97
N VAL A 16 20.52 8.33 2.07
CA VAL A 16 19.78 9.59 1.97
C VAL A 16 19.49 9.98 0.52
N ILE A 17 20.28 9.52 -0.46
CA ILE A 17 20.07 9.84 -1.89
C ILE A 17 18.64 9.53 -2.37
N PRO A 18 18.09 8.31 -2.19
CA PRO A 18 16.71 8.02 -2.58
C PRO A 18 15.69 8.95 -1.91
N VAL A 19 15.94 9.32 -0.64
CA VAL A 19 15.08 10.23 0.12
C VAL A 19 15.14 11.64 -0.47
N LEU A 20 16.32 12.15 -0.83
CA LEU A 20 16.44 13.47 -1.45
C LEU A 20 15.77 13.53 -2.82
N LEU A 21 15.84 12.45 -3.61
CA LEU A 21 15.18 12.38 -4.91
C LEU A 21 13.66 12.46 -4.81
N THR A 22 13.05 12.14 -3.66
CA THR A 22 11.59 12.22 -3.50
C THR A 22 11.02 13.63 -3.69
N VAL A 23 11.78 14.67 -3.29
CA VAL A 23 11.33 16.07 -3.38
C VAL A 23 11.12 16.51 -4.83
N PRO A 24 12.14 16.47 -5.72
CA PRO A 24 11.94 16.88 -7.11
C PRO A 24 10.95 15.95 -7.84
N LEU A 25 10.91 14.66 -7.49
CA LEU A 25 9.96 13.72 -8.08
C LEU A 25 8.50 14.04 -7.72
N ARG A 26 8.24 14.45 -6.47
CA ARG A 26 6.91 14.90 -6.05
C ARG A 26 6.47 16.15 -6.80
N VAL A 27 7.38 17.09 -7.03
CA VAL A 27 7.10 18.29 -7.82
C VAL A 27 6.75 17.91 -9.26
N LEU A 28 7.56 17.06 -9.89
CA LEU A 28 7.32 16.60 -11.26
C LEU A 28 5.98 15.86 -11.39
N TRP A 29 5.61 15.06 -10.40
CA TRP A 29 4.33 14.36 -10.35
C TRP A 29 3.15 15.31 -10.17
N SER A 30 3.26 16.30 -9.29
CA SER A 30 2.22 17.34 -9.11
C SER A 30 1.98 18.13 -10.40
N TRP A 31 3.04 18.35 -11.18
CA TRP A 31 2.93 18.95 -12.50
C TRP A 31 2.24 18.01 -13.51
N TRP A 32 2.60 16.73 -13.54
CA TRP A 32 2.03 15.74 -14.48
C TRP A 32 0.56 15.37 -14.23
N ILE A 33 0.07 15.38 -12.99
CA ILE A 33 -1.36 15.19 -12.68
C ILE A 33 -2.21 16.35 -13.21
N GLY A 34 -1.59 17.51 -13.43
CA GLY A 34 -2.30 18.74 -13.78
C GLY A 34 -2.78 19.46 -12.53
N ASN A 35 -1.86 19.93 -11.69
CA ASN A 35 -2.20 20.91 -10.65
C ASN A 35 -2.23 22.35 -11.23
N GLU A 36 -2.74 22.47 -12.46
CA GLU A 36 -2.86 23.72 -13.19
C GLU A 36 -4.00 24.55 -12.59
N PRO A 37 -3.94 25.90 -12.65
CA PRO A 37 -4.96 26.77 -12.07
C PRO A 37 -6.39 26.46 -12.56
N GLU A 38 -6.50 25.98 -13.80
CA GLU A 38 -7.76 25.64 -14.45
C GLU A 38 -8.47 24.45 -13.79
N HIS A 39 -7.70 23.49 -13.25
CA HIS A 39 -8.25 22.29 -12.63
C HIS A 39 -8.65 22.47 -11.17
N LEU A 40 -8.28 23.59 -10.53
CA LEU A 40 -8.64 23.86 -9.14
C LEU A 40 -10.15 23.84 -8.93
N HIS A 41 -10.91 24.44 -9.86
CA HIS A 41 -12.37 24.46 -9.82
C HIS A 41 -12.98 23.05 -9.92
N TYR A 42 -12.39 22.18 -10.76
CA TYR A 42 -12.82 20.80 -10.85
C TYR A 42 -12.54 20.03 -9.55
N ARG A 43 -11.35 20.22 -8.97
CA ARG A 43 -10.95 19.60 -7.70
C ARG A 43 -11.83 20.07 -6.55
N GLU A 44 -12.16 21.35 -6.48
CA GLU A 44 -13.09 21.89 -5.47
C GLU A 44 -14.48 21.27 -5.61
N ARG A 45 -15.00 21.15 -6.85
CA ARG A 45 -16.28 20.51 -7.09
C ARG A 45 -16.27 19.03 -6.70
N PHE A 46 -15.22 18.31 -7.08
CA PHE A 46 -15.06 16.90 -6.73
C PHE A 46 -14.91 16.71 -5.21
N THR A 47 -14.18 17.59 -4.54
CA THR A 47 -14.07 17.61 -3.07
C THR A 47 -15.44 17.80 -2.42
N SER A 48 -16.26 18.72 -2.94
CA SER A 48 -17.64 18.90 -2.46
C SER A 48 -18.51 17.66 -2.66
N VAL A 49 -18.30 16.88 -3.72
CA VAL A 49 -19.01 15.61 -3.94
C VAL A 49 -18.55 14.55 -2.94
N ILE A 50 -17.24 14.37 -2.76
CA ILE A 50 -16.68 13.46 -1.75
C ILE A 50 -17.17 13.83 -0.35
N ASP A 51 -17.13 15.12 -0.03
CA ASP A 51 -17.56 15.65 1.25
C ASP A 51 -19.04 15.43 1.52
N SER A 52 -19.87 15.24 0.49
CA SER A 52 -21.31 14.97 0.66
C SER A 52 -21.58 13.57 1.25
N GLY A 53 -20.64 12.63 1.10
CA GLY A 53 -20.78 11.23 1.52
C GLY A 53 -21.65 10.37 0.59
N PHE A 54 -22.34 10.97 -0.39
CA PHE A 54 -23.11 10.23 -1.38
C PHE A 54 -22.20 9.56 -2.43
N PRO A 55 -22.63 8.42 -3.02
CA PRO A 55 -21.89 7.75 -4.08
C PRO A 55 -21.59 8.68 -5.26
N ILE A 56 -20.34 8.70 -5.74
CA ILE A 56 -19.89 9.56 -6.85
C ILE A 56 -20.72 9.32 -8.12
N LYS A 57 -21.19 8.09 -8.36
CA LYS A 57 -22.06 7.74 -9.49
C LYS A 57 -23.29 8.66 -9.61
N ASN A 58 -23.81 9.16 -8.49
CA ASN A 58 -24.98 10.05 -8.47
C ASN A 58 -24.64 11.44 -9.05
N PHE A 59 -23.37 11.86 -8.99
CA PHE A 59 -22.90 13.16 -9.45
C PHE A 59 -22.11 13.07 -10.78
N ARG A 60 -22.01 11.89 -11.40
CA ARG A 60 -21.23 11.66 -12.63
C ARG A 60 -21.56 12.64 -13.75
N GLN A 61 -22.86 12.86 -14.00
CA GLN A 61 -23.29 13.80 -15.04
C GLN A 61 -22.87 15.24 -14.75
N GLU A 62 -22.84 15.62 -13.47
CA GLU A 62 -22.43 16.96 -13.06
C GLU A 62 -20.90 17.11 -13.21
N LEU A 63 -20.13 16.16 -12.69
CA LEU A 63 -18.68 16.13 -12.84
C LEU A 63 -18.25 16.16 -14.31
N ASP A 64 -18.93 15.41 -15.19
CA ASP A 64 -18.65 15.41 -16.63
C ASP A 64 -19.03 16.72 -17.32
N ARG A 65 -20.02 17.47 -16.79
CA ARG A 65 -20.32 18.83 -17.29
C ARG A 65 -19.24 19.80 -16.85
N THR A 66 -18.82 19.76 -15.59
CA THR A 66 -17.74 20.61 -15.06
C THR A 66 -16.43 20.34 -15.78
N ALA A 67 -16.05 19.08 -15.99
CA ALA A 67 -14.83 18.73 -16.74
C ALA A 67 -14.85 19.30 -18.17
N ARG A 68 -15.97 19.18 -18.88
CA ARG A 68 -16.15 19.77 -20.23
C ARG A 68 -16.08 21.30 -20.24
N GLN A 69 -16.53 21.95 -19.16
CA GLN A 69 -16.47 23.42 -19.04
C GLN A 69 -15.02 23.93 -18.94
N TYR A 70 -14.12 23.12 -18.36
CA TYR A 70 -12.70 23.43 -18.18
C TYR A 70 -11.80 22.65 -19.15
N ASP A 71 -12.36 22.13 -20.25
CA ASP A 71 -11.64 21.38 -21.30
C ASP A 71 -10.74 20.23 -20.77
N ILE A 72 -11.20 19.57 -19.69
CA ILE A 72 -10.48 18.45 -19.08
C ILE A 72 -10.85 17.17 -19.83
N ASP A 73 -9.87 16.60 -20.52
CA ASP A 73 -9.99 15.29 -21.16
C ASP A 73 -10.39 14.18 -20.18
N LEU A 74 -11.12 13.18 -20.66
CA LEU A 74 -11.59 12.05 -19.86
C LEU A 74 -10.46 11.31 -19.11
N GLU A 75 -9.32 11.14 -19.77
CA GLU A 75 -8.15 10.49 -19.17
C GLU A 75 -7.57 11.34 -18.03
N ARG A 76 -7.45 12.65 -18.25
CA ARG A 76 -6.94 13.61 -17.25
C ARG A 76 -7.93 13.76 -16.08
N GLN A 77 -9.22 13.78 -16.35
CA GLN A 77 -10.27 13.76 -15.34
C GLN A 77 -10.14 12.52 -14.44
N THR A 78 -9.99 11.33 -15.03
CA THR A 78 -9.82 10.07 -14.30
C THR A 78 -8.55 10.08 -13.43
N ARG A 79 -7.46 10.67 -13.93
CA ARG A 79 -6.22 10.86 -13.18
C ARG A 79 -6.40 11.74 -11.95
N ILE A 80 -7.06 12.88 -12.10
CA ILE A 80 -7.33 13.82 -11.02
C ILE A 80 -8.23 13.18 -9.96
N GLU A 81 -9.32 12.52 -10.38
CA GLU A 81 -10.23 11.82 -9.48
C GLU A 81 -9.49 10.71 -8.70
N THR A 82 -8.65 9.93 -9.38
CA THR A 82 -7.88 8.85 -8.76
C THR A 82 -6.84 9.38 -7.77
N ASP A 83 -6.11 10.45 -8.12
CA ASP A 83 -5.16 11.12 -7.20
C ASP A 83 -5.85 11.66 -5.95
N MET A 84 -7.05 12.23 -6.10
CA MET A 84 -7.82 12.74 -4.96
C MET A 84 -8.36 11.64 -4.05
N LEU A 85 -8.74 10.49 -4.61
CA LEU A 85 -9.20 9.32 -3.84
C LEU A 85 -8.04 8.53 -3.22
N HIS A 86 -6.88 8.51 -3.87
CA HIS A 86 -5.69 7.76 -3.46
C HIS A 86 -4.44 8.66 -3.50
N PRO A 87 -4.32 9.64 -2.58
CA PRO A 87 -3.25 10.62 -2.62
C PRO A 87 -1.88 9.97 -2.42
N LEU A 88 -0.93 10.32 -3.28
CA LEU A 88 0.43 9.80 -3.19
C LEU A 88 1.28 10.60 -2.19
N ASP A 89 1.56 9.97 -1.04
CA ASP A 89 2.53 10.42 -0.04
C ASP A 89 4.00 10.39 -0.52
N MET A 90 4.87 11.07 0.23
CA MET A 90 6.34 11.09 0.06
C MET A 90 6.97 9.69 -0.05
N ARG A 91 6.39 8.71 0.66
CA ARG A 91 6.83 7.31 0.69
C ARG A 91 6.78 6.64 -0.68
N HIS A 92 5.84 7.05 -1.54
CA HIS A 92 5.70 6.53 -2.90
C HIS A 92 6.82 7.02 -3.82
N PHE A 93 7.24 8.28 -3.65
CA PHE A 93 8.29 8.88 -4.46
C PHE A 93 9.68 8.32 -4.17
N LEU A 94 9.88 7.68 -3.01
CA LEU A 94 11.11 6.95 -2.68
C LEU A 94 11.37 5.81 -3.68
N LEU A 95 10.30 5.28 -4.26
CA LEU A 95 10.32 4.12 -5.14
C LEU A 95 10.61 4.50 -6.59
N VAL A 96 10.26 5.73 -7.00
CA VAL A 96 10.35 6.17 -8.40
C VAL A 96 11.77 6.08 -8.99
N PRO A 97 12.87 6.36 -8.27
CA PRO A 97 14.22 6.15 -8.79
C PRO A 97 14.49 4.73 -9.28
N SER A 98 13.81 3.71 -8.73
CA SER A 98 13.98 2.33 -9.20
C SER A 98 13.46 2.13 -10.62
N LEU A 99 12.50 2.95 -11.08
CA LEU A 99 12.01 2.90 -12.46
C LEU A 99 13.06 3.37 -13.45
N VAL A 100 14.10 4.09 -13.06
CA VAL A 100 15.17 4.49 -14.00
C VAL A 100 16.11 3.31 -14.27
N VAL A 101 16.37 2.48 -13.26
CA VAL A 101 17.28 1.33 -13.31
C VAL A 101 16.58 0.01 -13.64
N TRP A 102 15.31 0.07 -14.02
CA TRP A 102 14.47 -1.11 -14.25
C TRP A 102 15.02 -2.14 -15.25
N PRO A 103 15.70 -1.80 -16.37
CA PRO A 103 16.09 -2.81 -17.34
C PRO A 103 17.09 -3.81 -16.76
N ILE A 104 18.00 -3.30 -15.92
CA ILE A 104 19.05 -4.10 -15.27
C ILE A 104 18.46 -4.94 -14.13
N LEU A 105 17.56 -4.33 -13.33
CA LEU A 105 17.01 -4.97 -12.13
C LEU A 105 15.78 -5.85 -12.42
N SER A 106 15.23 -5.80 -13.64
CA SER A 106 14.07 -6.62 -14.05
C SER A 106 14.37 -8.12 -14.02
N ILE A 107 15.59 -8.53 -14.39
CA ILE A 107 16.01 -9.94 -14.41
C ILE A 107 15.98 -10.56 -13.00
N PRO A 108 16.70 -10.01 -12.00
CA PRO A 108 16.63 -10.57 -10.64
C PRO A 108 15.24 -10.42 -10.02
N ALA A 109 14.52 -9.33 -10.30
CA ALA A 109 13.13 -9.17 -9.85
C ALA A 109 12.22 -10.27 -10.40
N GLY A 110 12.34 -10.59 -11.70
CA GLY A 110 11.56 -11.65 -12.35
C GLY A 110 11.82 -13.03 -11.74
N PHE A 111 13.07 -13.32 -11.36
CA PHE A 111 13.42 -14.58 -10.70
C PHE A 111 12.74 -14.74 -9.34
N VAL A 112 12.56 -13.65 -8.58
CA VAL A 112 11.84 -13.66 -7.30
C VAL A 112 10.32 -13.63 -7.50
N PHE A 113 9.84 -12.97 -8.56
CA PHE A 113 8.42 -12.89 -8.89
C PHE A 113 7.83 -14.24 -9.28
N LEU A 114 8.59 -15.08 -9.99
CA LEU A 114 8.11 -16.40 -10.43
C LEU A 114 7.65 -17.31 -9.27
N PRO A 115 8.45 -17.54 -8.20
CA PRO A 115 8.00 -18.32 -7.03
C PRO A 115 6.97 -17.58 -6.17
N LEU A 116 6.82 -16.26 -6.32
CA LEU A 116 5.79 -15.51 -5.58
C LEU A 116 4.38 -15.93 -5.98
N LEU A 117 4.14 -16.26 -7.25
CA LEU A 117 2.82 -16.68 -7.77
C LEU A 117 2.26 -17.96 -7.12
N PRO A 118 3.00 -19.08 -7.03
CA PRO A 118 2.50 -20.26 -6.32
C PRO A 118 2.34 -20.03 -4.82
N VAL A 119 3.18 -19.18 -4.21
CA VAL A 119 3.11 -18.88 -2.77
C VAL A 119 1.91 -18.00 -2.44
N THR A 120 1.55 -17.03 -3.29
CA THR A 120 0.29 -16.27 -3.13
C THR A 120 -0.93 -17.19 -3.23
N ARG A 121 -0.92 -18.14 -4.17
CA ARG A 121 -1.93 -19.20 -4.28
C ARG A 121 -2.04 -20.05 -3.01
N PHE A 122 -0.91 -20.41 -2.40
CA PHE A 122 -0.90 -21.12 -1.12
C PHE A 122 -1.53 -20.29 0.00
N PHE A 123 -1.19 -18.99 0.09
CA PHE A 123 -1.79 -18.11 1.10
C PHE A 123 -3.26 -17.83 0.85
N GLU A 124 -3.71 -17.76 -0.41
CA GLU A 124 -5.14 -17.68 -0.75
C GLU A 124 -5.89 -18.89 -0.20
N TYR A 125 -5.38 -20.10 -0.46
CA TYR A 125 -5.93 -21.33 0.08
C TYR A 125 -6.00 -21.32 1.62
N VAL A 126 -4.91 -20.93 2.28
CA VAL A 126 -4.83 -20.94 3.75
C VAL A 126 -5.69 -19.84 4.38
N LEU A 127 -5.63 -18.61 3.89
CA LEU A 127 -6.32 -17.47 4.52
C LEU A 127 -7.80 -17.44 4.18
N ILE A 128 -8.15 -17.72 2.93
CA ILE A 128 -9.51 -17.56 2.41
C ILE A 128 -10.23 -18.91 2.39
N GLU A 129 -9.72 -19.91 1.67
CA GLU A 129 -10.46 -21.19 1.52
C GLU A 129 -10.58 -21.95 2.86
N LYS A 130 -9.54 -21.91 3.71
CA LYS A 130 -9.59 -22.46 5.08
C LYS A 130 -10.21 -21.51 6.12
N LYS A 131 -10.71 -20.34 5.70
CA LYS A 131 -11.37 -19.35 6.56
C LYS A 131 -10.52 -18.87 7.74
N VAL A 132 -9.18 -18.94 7.62
CA VAL A 132 -8.27 -18.49 8.69
C VAL A 132 -8.39 -16.99 8.89
N LEU A 133 -8.55 -16.22 7.82
CA LEU A 133 -8.71 -14.76 7.92
C LEU A 133 -10.00 -14.39 8.66
N LEU A 134 -11.10 -15.12 8.40
CA LEU A 134 -12.36 -14.94 9.12
C LEU A 134 -12.21 -15.29 10.62
N LEU A 135 -11.44 -16.33 10.93
CA LEU A 135 -11.12 -16.68 12.30
C LEU A 135 -10.34 -15.56 13.00
N VAL A 136 -9.34 -14.98 12.32
CA VAL A 136 -8.60 -13.81 12.83
C VAL A 136 -9.54 -12.64 13.05
N LEU A 137 -10.44 -12.34 12.11
CA LEU A 137 -11.44 -11.28 12.23
C LEU A 137 -12.32 -11.48 13.47
N ARG A 138 -12.80 -12.70 13.72
CA ARG A 138 -13.60 -13.05 14.91
C ARG A 138 -12.80 -12.87 16.20
N ILE A 139 -11.52 -13.23 16.21
CA ILE A 139 -10.64 -12.99 17.36
C ILE A 139 -10.48 -11.50 17.61
N VAL A 140 -10.23 -10.70 16.57
CA VAL A 140 -10.11 -9.24 16.69
C VAL A 140 -11.40 -8.64 17.26
N LYS A 141 -12.57 -8.96 16.67
CA LYS A 141 -13.88 -8.52 17.17
C LYS A 141 -14.09 -8.87 18.64
N LYS A 142 -13.77 -10.10 19.05
CA LYS A 142 -13.90 -10.52 20.46
C LYS A 142 -12.92 -9.81 21.39
N ALA A 143 -11.71 -9.51 20.92
CA ALA A 143 -10.67 -8.88 21.73
C ALA A 143 -10.86 -7.37 21.89
N THR A 144 -11.32 -6.68 20.85
CA THR A 144 -11.50 -5.21 20.85
C THR A 144 -12.93 -4.80 21.21
N GLY A 145 -13.92 -5.67 21.01
CA GLY A 145 -15.33 -5.33 21.09
C GLY A 145 -15.81 -4.45 19.93
N TRP A 146 -15.01 -4.33 18.86
CA TRP A 146 -15.40 -3.60 17.66
C TRP A 146 -16.35 -4.42 16.81
N ASP A 147 -17.32 -3.74 16.20
CA ASP A 147 -18.17 -4.38 15.22
C ASP A 147 -17.63 -4.23 13.81
N VAL A 148 -18.13 -5.08 12.93
CA VAL A 148 -17.78 -5.11 11.51
C VAL A 148 -19.01 -4.68 10.73
N VAL A 149 -18.84 -3.69 9.86
CA VAL A 149 -19.93 -2.99 9.19
C VAL A 149 -19.59 -2.82 7.72
N TRP A 150 -20.60 -2.89 6.84
CA TRP A 150 -20.46 -2.52 5.43
C TRP A 150 -20.67 -1.01 5.24
N ILE A 151 -19.72 -0.36 4.58
CA ILE A 151 -19.87 1.03 4.11
C ILE A 151 -19.42 1.12 2.66
N ASP A 152 -20.32 1.60 1.80
CA ASP A 152 -20.00 1.91 0.40
C ASP A 152 -18.82 2.88 0.33
N ARG A 153 -17.73 2.45 -0.33
CA ARG A 153 -16.60 3.34 -0.60
C ARG A 153 -17.04 4.40 -1.61
N PRO A 154 -16.52 5.65 -1.51
CA PRO A 154 -16.88 6.73 -2.41
C PRO A 154 -16.45 6.54 -3.88
N GLY A 155 -15.98 5.36 -4.30
CA GLY A 155 -15.58 5.11 -5.70
C GLY A 155 -16.77 5.05 -6.66
N ASP A 156 -16.53 5.36 -7.94
CA ASP A 156 -17.50 5.12 -9.01
C ASP A 156 -17.25 3.74 -9.64
N PRO A 157 -18.13 2.73 -9.46
CA PRO A 157 -17.95 1.43 -10.08
C PRO A 157 -18.02 1.46 -11.61
N THR A 158 -18.52 2.55 -12.21
CA THR A 158 -18.59 2.72 -13.67
C THR A 158 -17.30 3.27 -14.28
N ARG A 159 -16.40 3.83 -13.46
CA ARG A 159 -15.08 4.31 -13.89
C ARG A 159 -13.98 3.74 -12.99
N PRO A 160 -13.30 2.68 -13.42
CA PRO A 160 -12.24 2.10 -12.60
C PRO A 160 -11.12 3.15 -12.40
N PRO A 161 -10.53 3.21 -11.20
CA PRO A 161 -9.43 4.12 -10.92
C PRO A 161 -8.27 3.88 -11.88
N GLU A 162 -7.47 4.92 -12.14
CA GLU A 162 -6.30 4.81 -13.01
C GLU A 162 -5.36 3.71 -12.46
N PRO A 163 -5.13 2.61 -13.21
CA PRO A 163 -4.49 1.41 -12.67
C PRO A 163 -3.09 1.67 -12.11
N VAL A 164 -2.37 2.62 -12.70
CA VAL A 164 -1.01 2.98 -12.30
C VAL A 164 -1.01 3.68 -10.94
N ILE A 165 -1.91 4.64 -10.72
CA ILE A 165 -1.97 5.41 -9.47
C ILE A 165 -2.44 4.52 -8.32
N ALA A 166 -3.49 3.73 -8.57
CA ALA A 166 -4.01 2.77 -7.61
C ALA A 166 -2.97 1.70 -7.22
N ALA A 167 -2.18 1.23 -8.18
CA ALA A 167 -1.06 0.33 -7.92
C ALA A 167 0.01 1.02 -7.07
N ILE A 168 0.47 2.22 -7.45
CA ILE A 168 1.53 2.95 -6.75
C ILE A 168 1.17 3.17 -5.28
N HIS A 169 -0.07 3.58 -4.98
CA HIS A 169 -0.54 3.80 -3.62
C HIS A 169 -0.34 2.58 -2.69
N ARG A 170 -0.43 1.37 -3.25
CA ARG A 170 -0.32 0.12 -2.47
C ARG A 170 1.14 -0.35 -2.31
N LEU A 171 2.07 0.12 -3.13
CA LEU A 171 3.46 -0.38 -3.16
C LEU A 171 4.30 -0.21 -1.88
N PRO A 172 4.22 0.89 -1.11
CA PRO A 172 5.24 1.15 -0.10
C PRO A 172 5.41 0.03 0.92
N ILE A 173 4.32 -0.59 1.36
CA ILE A 173 4.38 -1.66 2.37
C ILE A 173 5.05 -2.91 1.81
N THR A 174 4.73 -3.33 0.58
CA THR A 174 5.34 -4.53 -0.02
C THR A 174 6.84 -4.33 -0.24
N VAL A 175 7.25 -3.12 -0.65
CA VAL A 175 8.66 -2.78 -0.88
C VAL A 175 9.45 -2.70 0.42
N LEU A 176 8.93 -1.97 1.41
CA LEU A 176 9.58 -1.81 2.72
C LEU A 176 9.74 -3.16 3.44
N LEU A 177 8.81 -4.08 3.24
CA LEU A 177 8.88 -5.44 3.77
C LEU A 177 10.05 -6.25 3.17
N GLY A 178 10.42 -5.98 1.92
CA GLY A 178 11.62 -6.58 1.30
C GLY A 178 12.92 -6.10 1.90
N VAL A 179 13.03 -4.79 2.14
CA VAL A 179 14.17 -4.23 2.87
C VAL A 179 14.21 -4.80 4.29
N PHE A 180 13.05 -4.86 4.97
CA PHE A 180 12.94 -5.40 6.32
C PHE A 180 13.38 -6.86 6.40
N ALA A 181 12.94 -7.70 5.46
CA ALA A 181 13.36 -9.10 5.37
C ALA A 181 14.88 -9.22 5.21
N TYR A 182 15.48 -8.43 4.32
CA TYR A 182 16.94 -8.40 4.15
C TYR A 182 17.65 -7.99 5.43
N LEU A 183 17.18 -6.95 6.13
CA LEU A 183 17.81 -6.48 7.35
C LEU A 183 17.74 -7.51 8.49
N ILE A 184 16.62 -8.23 8.62
CA ILE A 184 16.51 -9.33 9.60
C ILE A 184 17.48 -10.45 9.25
N VAL A 185 17.46 -10.93 8.00
CA VAL A 185 18.25 -12.09 7.59
C VAL A 185 19.75 -11.79 7.57
N SER A 186 20.13 -10.56 7.22
CA SER A 186 21.52 -10.10 7.25
C SER A 186 22.10 -9.94 8.67
N TYR A 187 21.29 -10.19 9.71
CA TYR A 187 21.76 -10.39 11.08
C TYR A 187 22.34 -11.80 11.30
N LEU A 188 21.93 -12.78 10.49
CA LEU A 188 22.49 -14.12 10.56
C LEU A 188 23.93 -14.08 10.06
N SER A 189 24.88 -14.56 10.88
CA SER A 189 26.30 -14.63 10.54
C SER A 189 26.59 -15.78 9.56
N VAL A 190 26.00 -15.72 8.37
CA VAL A 190 26.14 -16.75 7.33
C VAL A 190 26.66 -16.14 6.02
N SER A 191 27.01 -16.98 5.05
CA SER A 191 27.53 -16.52 3.76
C SER A 191 26.52 -15.64 3.01
N PHE A 192 27.04 -14.71 2.20
CA PHE A 192 26.24 -13.77 1.41
C PHE A 192 25.17 -14.46 0.56
N ASN A 193 25.53 -15.55 -0.12
CA ASN A 193 24.59 -16.30 -0.97
C ASN A 193 23.44 -16.89 -0.16
N LEU A 194 23.71 -17.37 1.06
CA LEU A 194 22.66 -17.90 1.93
C LEU A 194 21.78 -16.77 2.48
N ILE A 195 22.37 -15.64 2.87
CA ILE A 195 21.62 -14.44 3.28
C ILE A 195 20.69 -14.02 2.14
N ALA A 196 21.16 -13.94 0.91
CA ALA A 196 20.35 -13.60 -0.25
C ALA A 196 19.21 -14.62 -0.47
N ALA A 197 19.51 -15.92 -0.45
CA ALA A 197 18.50 -16.97 -0.64
C ALA A 197 17.42 -16.97 0.45
N ILE A 198 17.81 -16.86 1.72
CA ILE A 198 16.86 -16.79 2.85
C ILE A 198 16.06 -15.49 2.77
N THR A 199 16.70 -14.37 2.42
CA THR A 199 16.01 -13.08 2.24
C THR A 199 14.91 -13.21 1.19
N VAL A 200 15.21 -13.81 0.03
CA VAL A 200 14.22 -14.05 -1.02
C VAL A 200 13.07 -14.92 -0.51
N GLY A 201 13.37 -16.03 0.19
CA GLY A 201 12.35 -16.90 0.75
C GLY A 201 11.43 -16.21 1.76
N VAL A 202 12.02 -15.50 2.74
CA VAL A 202 11.28 -14.74 3.76
C VAL A 202 10.45 -13.63 3.11
N TYR A 203 11.05 -12.88 2.19
CA TYR A 203 10.37 -11.81 1.46
C TYR A 203 9.16 -12.34 0.68
N VAL A 204 9.32 -13.44 -0.07
CA VAL A 204 8.23 -14.05 -0.84
C VAL A 204 7.07 -14.47 0.06
N ILE A 205 7.36 -15.11 1.20
CA ILE A 205 6.33 -15.52 2.17
C ILE A 205 5.60 -14.30 2.73
N LEU A 206 6.35 -13.29 3.18
CA LEU A 206 5.78 -12.08 3.78
C LEU A 206 4.92 -11.30 2.79
N VAL A 207 5.41 -11.08 1.56
CA VAL A 207 4.66 -10.38 0.51
C VAL A 207 3.43 -11.17 0.09
N ALA A 208 3.53 -12.49 -0.05
CA ALA A 208 2.38 -13.30 -0.40
C ALA A 208 1.27 -13.20 0.65
N ALA A 209 1.61 -13.34 1.93
CA ALA A 209 0.66 -13.23 3.02
C ALA A 209 -0.04 -11.86 3.04
N ILE A 210 0.73 -10.76 3.01
CA ILE A 210 0.15 -9.42 3.07
C ILE A 210 -0.67 -9.08 1.83
N SER A 211 -0.29 -9.59 0.66
CA SER A 211 -1.05 -9.35 -0.58
C SER A 211 -2.44 -9.95 -0.50
N ILE A 212 -2.57 -11.18 0.03
CA ILE A 212 -3.89 -11.83 0.22
C ILE A 212 -4.70 -11.11 1.30
N ILE A 213 -4.09 -10.77 2.44
CA ILE A 213 -4.79 -10.04 3.51
C ILE A 213 -5.33 -8.72 2.96
N ARG A 214 -4.49 -7.95 2.27
CA ARG A 214 -4.87 -6.65 1.70
C ARG A 214 -5.96 -6.77 0.63
N ALA A 215 -5.86 -7.77 -0.24
CA ALA A 215 -6.88 -8.04 -1.24
C ALA A 215 -8.21 -8.44 -0.61
N ALA A 216 -8.19 -9.19 0.49
CA ALA A 216 -9.41 -9.55 1.19
C ALA A 216 -10.02 -8.35 1.93
N THR A 217 -9.20 -7.44 2.47
CA THR A 217 -9.66 -6.28 3.24
C THR A 217 -9.89 -5.03 2.39
N SER A 218 -9.68 -5.07 1.07
CA SER A 218 -9.88 -3.90 0.19
C SER A 218 -11.33 -3.57 -0.12
N GLY A 219 -12.25 -4.46 0.24
CA GLY A 219 -13.69 -4.28 0.09
C GLY A 219 -14.29 -3.17 0.97
N SER A 220 -15.62 -3.11 1.01
CA SER A 220 -16.40 -2.12 1.78
C SER A 220 -16.41 -2.37 3.30
N LEU A 221 -15.56 -3.27 3.79
CA LEU A 221 -15.50 -3.65 5.19
C LEU A 221 -14.89 -2.55 6.06
N VAL A 222 -15.62 -2.12 7.08
CA VAL A 222 -15.19 -1.11 8.04
C VAL A 222 -15.34 -1.63 9.47
N PHE A 223 -14.31 -1.40 10.29
CA PHE A 223 -14.37 -1.64 11.73
C PHE A 223 -14.99 -0.44 12.43
N MET A 224 -16.06 -0.68 13.20
CA MET A 224 -16.73 0.34 13.99
C MET A 224 -16.46 0.13 15.47
N ASP A 225 -15.77 1.09 16.09
CA ASP A 225 -15.66 1.21 17.54
C ASP A 225 -16.80 2.07 18.07
N ALA A 226 -17.89 1.42 18.52
CA ALA A 226 -19.06 2.08 19.08
C ALA A 226 -18.73 2.93 20.32
N ARG A 227 -17.68 2.58 21.07
CA ARG A 227 -17.31 3.27 22.31
C ARG A 227 -16.60 4.59 22.03
N ASN A 228 -15.66 4.58 21.08
CA ASN A 228 -14.87 5.76 20.74
C ASN A 228 -15.43 6.54 19.54
N ARG A 229 -16.55 6.08 18.94
CA ARG A 229 -17.17 6.65 17.73
C ARG A 229 -16.16 6.76 16.58
N ARG A 230 -15.34 5.73 16.42
CA ARG A 230 -14.31 5.65 15.38
C ARG A 230 -14.67 4.58 14.38
N MET A 231 -14.47 4.89 13.11
CA MET A 231 -14.62 3.96 12.01
C MET A 231 -13.28 3.88 11.28
N ILE A 232 -12.81 2.66 11.04
CA ILE A 232 -11.52 2.42 10.39
C ILE A 232 -11.74 1.39 9.28
N PRO A 233 -11.50 1.73 8.01
CA PRO A 233 -11.54 0.76 6.91
C PRO A 233 -10.61 -0.42 7.18
N ALA A 234 -11.03 -1.64 6.81
CA ALA A 234 -10.29 -2.85 7.16
C ALA A 234 -8.87 -2.89 6.57
N ASP A 235 -8.69 -2.43 5.33
CA ASP A 235 -7.38 -2.25 4.69
C ASP A 235 -6.51 -1.26 5.46
N SER A 236 -7.07 -0.11 5.81
CA SER A 236 -6.37 0.92 6.60
C SER A 236 -5.98 0.41 7.98
N PHE A 237 -6.81 -0.42 8.61
CA PHE A 237 -6.49 -1.05 9.89
C PHE A 237 -5.27 -1.98 9.76
N VAL A 238 -5.22 -2.81 8.71
CA VAL A 238 -4.07 -3.68 8.44
C VAL A 238 -2.80 -2.85 8.20
N GLU A 239 -2.89 -1.75 7.45
CA GLU A 239 -1.77 -0.83 7.23
C GLU A 239 -1.30 -0.15 8.52
N GLN A 240 -2.23 0.29 9.37
CA GLN A 240 -1.92 0.90 10.67
C GLN A 240 -1.29 -0.10 11.64
N LEU A 241 -1.66 -1.38 11.56
CA LEU A 241 -1.01 -2.41 12.34
C LEU A 241 0.42 -2.64 11.84
N ILE A 242 0.62 -2.86 10.54
CA ILE A 242 1.92 -3.32 10.01
C ILE A 242 2.92 -2.17 9.87
N GLY A 243 2.46 -1.02 9.39
CA GLY A 243 3.30 0.13 9.03
C GLY A 243 4.26 0.57 10.13
N PRO A 244 3.79 0.78 11.38
CA PRO A 244 4.67 1.15 12.49
C PRO A 244 5.74 0.10 12.80
N TRP A 245 5.39 -1.19 12.83
CA TRP A 245 6.36 -2.26 13.11
C TRP A 245 7.45 -2.33 12.04
N VAL A 246 7.05 -2.26 10.77
CA VAL A 246 8.01 -2.27 9.66
C VAL A 246 8.85 -0.99 9.67
N GLY A 247 8.25 0.19 9.84
CA GLY A 247 8.94 1.48 9.83
C GLY A 247 9.93 1.65 10.99
N VAL A 248 9.49 1.41 12.22
CA VAL A 248 10.35 1.48 13.42
C VAL A 248 11.42 0.40 13.36
N GLY A 249 11.05 -0.82 12.94
CA GLY A 249 11.97 -1.93 12.76
C GLY A 249 13.06 -1.61 11.74
N LEU A 250 12.70 -1.05 10.57
CA LEU A 250 13.66 -0.60 9.56
C LEU A 250 14.62 0.45 10.10
N PHE A 251 14.10 1.50 10.75
CA PHE A 251 14.95 2.56 11.31
C PHE A 251 15.93 2.00 12.35
N PHE A 252 15.44 1.16 13.26
CA PHE A 252 16.26 0.53 14.29
C PHE A 252 17.32 -0.42 13.68
N LEU A 253 16.93 -1.28 12.74
CA LEU A 253 17.84 -2.22 12.11
C LEU A 253 18.89 -1.50 11.26
N LEU A 254 18.50 -0.49 10.48
CA LEU A 254 19.45 0.30 9.67
C LEU A 254 20.45 1.06 10.55
N SER A 255 19.96 1.83 11.52
CA SER A 255 20.82 2.61 12.41
C SER A 255 21.81 1.71 13.16
N ARG A 256 21.32 0.61 13.73
CA ARG A 256 22.15 -0.35 14.44
C ARG A 256 23.17 -1.03 13.51
N GLN A 257 22.78 -1.42 12.30
CA GLN A 257 23.68 -2.13 11.39
C GLN A 257 24.76 -1.23 10.81
N ILE A 258 24.47 0.05 10.57
CA ILE A 258 25.49 1.03 10.19
C ILE A 258 26.46 1.25 11.37
N ALA A 259 25.93 1.39 12.60
CA ALA A 259 26.74 1.64 13.79
C ALA A 259 27.61 0.45 14.21
N LEU A 260 27.15 -0.79 13.97
CA LEU A 260 27.83 -2.03 14.39
C LEU A 260 28.39 -2.83 13.21
N SER A 261 28.54 -2.20 12.04
CA SER A 261 28.91 -2.84 10.77
C SER A 261 30.17 -3.70 10.88
N SER A 262 31.19 -3.21 11.60
CA SER A 262 32.49 -3.88 11.79
C SER A 262 32.48 -5.03 12.81
N THR A 263 31.44 -5.16 13.63
CA THR A 263 31.39 -6.15 14.73
C THR A 263 30.43 -7.32 14.47
N ILE A 264 29.42 -7.11 13.62
CA ILE A 264 28.35 -8.11 13.38
C ILE A 264 28.64 -8.96 12.13
N ARG A 265 29.48 -8.49 11.21
CA ARG A 265 29.67 -9.12 9.89
C ARG A 265 31.13 -9.40 9.56
N THR A 266 31.35 -10.50 8.85
CA THR A 266 32.65 -10.92 8.32
C THR A 266 32.65 -10.81 6.79
N GLY A 267 33.71 -10.25 6.18
CA GLY A 267 33.87 -10.12 4.72
C GLY A 267 33.42 -8.77 4.16
N THR A 268 33.11 -8.68 2.86
CA THR A 268 32.82 -7.41 2.14
C THR A 268 31.58 -6.62 2.61
N LEU A 269 30.76 -7.19 3.48
CA LEU A 269 29.63 -6.53 4.13
C LEU A 269 29.97 -5.85 5.46
N SER A 270 31.23 -5.96 5.92
CA SER A 270 31.72 -5.17 7.07
C SER A 270 31.77 -3.68 6.75
N ASP A 271 31.92 -3.35 5.47
CA ASP A 271 32.04 -1.98 4.99
C ASP A 271 30.65 -1.31 4.96
N PRO A 272 30.42 -0.26 5.77
CA PRO A 272 29.13 0.42 5.86
C PRO A 272 28.59 0.88 4.50
N SER A 273 29.48 1.36 3.62
CA SER A 273 29.15 1.85 2.29
C SER A 273 28.55 0.76 1.39
N TYR A 274 29.18 -0.41 1.33
CA TYR A 274 28.69 -1.55 0.54
C TYR A 274 27.36 -2.09 1.07
N PHE A 275 27.20 -2.07 2.39
CA PHE A 275 25.93 -2.41 3.02
C PHE A 275 24.81 -1.44 2.59
N ALA A 276 25.06 -0.13 2.67
CA ALA A 276 24.10 0.88 2.23
C ALA A 276 23.72 0.71 0.74
N MET A 277 24.69 0.44 -0.13
CA MET A 277 24.41 0.14 -1.54
C MET A 277 23.53 -1.10 -1.70
N THR A 278 23.77 -2.15 -0.92
CA THR A 278 22.98 -3.39 -0.96
C THR A 278 21.55 -3.15 -0.47
N VAL A 279 21.35 -2.32 0.55
CA VAL A 279 20.02 -1.92 1.02
C VAL A 279 19.25 -1.18 -0.07
N VAL A 280 19.89 -0.22 -0.76
CA VAL A 280 19.26 0.50 -1.89
C VAL A 280 18.96 -0.44 -3.05
N LEU A 281 19.87 -1.38 -3.35
CA LEU A 281 19.65 -2.39 -4.38
C LEU A 281 18.43 -3.27 -4.05
N VAL A 282 18.32 -3.75 -2.82
CA VAL A 282 17.18 -4.55 -2.35
C VAL A 282 15.89 -3.73 -2.42
N LEU A 283 15.91 -2.46 -2.00
CA LEU A 283 14.77 -1.56 -2.11
C LEU A 283 14.28 -1.49 -3.57
N TYR A 284 15.17 -1.29 -4.53
CA TYR A 284 14.81 -1.16 -5.93
C TYR A 284 14.31 -2.46 -6.57
N ILE A 285 14.93 -3.60 -6.25
CA ILE A 285 14.45 -4.91 -6.70
C ILE A 285 13.06 -5.18 -6.11
N ALA A 286 12.86 -4.91 -4.82
CA ALA A 286 11.56 -5.07 -4.16
C ALA A 286 10.49 -4.15 -4.79
N THR A 287 10.84 -2.92 -5.20
CA THR A 287 9.93 -2.05 -5.97
C THR A 287 9.45 -2.70 -7.25
N LEU A 288 10.35 -3.25 -8.06
CA LEU A 288 9.96 -3.89 -9.32
C LEU A 288 9.06 -5.10 -9.09
N ILE A 289 9.33 -5.88 -8.04
CA ILE A 289 8.49 -7.02 -7.65
C ILE A 289 7.11 -6.55 -7.19
N GLY A 290 7.04 -5.49 -6.38
CA GLY A 290 5.78 -4.88 -5.94
C GLY A 290 4.95 -4.42 -7.14
N ILE A 291 5.55 -3.67 -8.08
CA ILE A 291 4.88 -3.23 -9.31
C ILE A 291 4.35 -4.42 -10.11
N SER A 292 5.18 -5.46 -10.30
CA SER A 292 4.79 -6.67 -11.04
C SER A 292 3.60 -7.38 -10.37
N LEU A 293 3.59 -7.44 -9.04
CA LEU A 293 2.52 -8.05 -8.27
C LEU A 293 1.22 -7.25 -8.33
N GLU A 294 1.28 -5.92 -8.18
CA GLU A 294 0.10 -5.05 -8.29
C GLU A 294 -0.53 -5.13 -9.69
N LEU A 295 0.28 -5.10 -10.75
CA LEU A 295 -0.23 -5.17 -12.12
C LEU A 295 -0.76 -6.56 -12.51
N SER A 296 -0.21 -7.64 -11.95
CA SER A 296 -0.57 -9.02 -12.30
C SER A 296 -1.65 -9.59 -11.37
N PHE A 297 -1.37 -9.66 -10.07
CA PHE A 297 -2.22 -10.34 -9.08
C PHE A 297 -3.48 -9.54 -8.77
N PHE A 298 -3.36 -8.26 -8.40
CA PHE A 298 -4.53 -7.48 -7.96
C PHE A 298 -5.53 -7.24 -9.10
N ARG A 299 -5.03 -7.09 -10.34
CA ARG A 299 -5.90 -6.94 -11.52
C ARG A 299 -6.74 -8.17 -11.83
N THR A 300 -6.24 -9.38 -11.55
CA THR A 300 -6.89 -10.64 -11.97
C THR A 300 -7.52 -11.42 -10.82
N ARG A 301 -6.84 -11.49 -9.68
CA ARG A 301 -7.18 -12.35 -8.54
C ARG A 301 -7.59 -11.58 -7.31
N GLY A 302 -7.17 -10.31 -7.17
CA GLY A 302 -7.52 -9.46 -6.04
C GLY A 302 -9.04 -9.42 -5.79
N ARG A 303 -9.82 -9.13 -6.84
CA ARG A 303 -11.28 -9.09 -6.76
C ARG A 303 -11.93 -10.44 -6.41
N VAL A 304 -11.34 -11.55 -6.83
CA VAL A 304 -11.85 -12.90 -6.51
C VAL A 304 -11.64 -13.21 -5.03
N VAL A 305 -10.48 -12.82 -4.49
CA VAL A 305 -10.15 -12.97 -3.07
C VAL A 305 -11.03 -12.07 -2.21
N GLU A 306 -11.21 -10.82 -2.64
CA GLU A 306 -12.12 -9.85 -2.02
C GLU A 306 -13.53 -10.45 -1.92
N SER A 307 -14.18 -10.75 -3.06
CA SER A 307 -15.54 -11.27 -3.07
C SER A 307 -15.73 -12.55 -2.26
N ALA A 308 -14.75 -13.45 -2.29
CA ALA A 308 -14.80 -14.69 -1.51
C ALA A 308 -14.69 -14.43 0.00
N PHE A 309 -13.96 -13.40 0.41
CA PHE A 309 -13.90 -13.01 1.82
C PHE A 309 -15.17 -12.27 2.25
N GLU A 310 -15.68 -11.35 1.43
CA GLU A 310 -16.93 -10.64 1.70
C GLU A 310 -18.09 -11.63 1.90
N GLU A 311 -18.24 -12.61 1.01
CA GLU A 311 -19.24 -13.69 1.13
C GLU A 311 -19.07 -14.50 2.43
N GLN A 312 -17.83 -14.73 2.89
CA GLN A 312 -17.59 -15.44 4.15
C GLN A 312 -17.98 -14.64 5.38
N VAL A 313 -17.76 -13.31 5.34
CA VAL A 313 -18.16 -12.40 6.40
C VAL A 313 -19.68 -12.29 6.44
N GLU A 314 -20.32 -12.10 5.29
CA GLU A 314 -21.77 -12.02 5.15
C GLU A 314 -22.46 -13.24 5.78
N ASN A 315 -22.07 -14.44 5.34
CA ASN A 315 -22.69 -15.69 5.78
C ASN A 315 -22.45 -16.07 7.26
N GLN A 316 -21.50 -15.45 7.95
CA GLN A 316 -21.13 -15.85 9.32
C GLN A 316 -21.18 -14.73 10.36
N MET A 317 -21.22 -13.48 9.93
CA MET A 317 -21.29 -12.33 10.82
C MET A 317 -22.48 -11.43 10.57
N GLU A 318 -23.17 -11.55 9.42
CA GLU A 318 -24.34 -10.75 9.03
C GLU A 318 -24.13 -9.26 9.41
N PRO A 319 -23.05 -8.62 8.92
CA PRO A 319 -22.72 -7.26 9.32
C PRO A 319 -23.78 -6.26 8.81
N ASP A 320 -24.15 -5.32 9.67
CA ASP A 320 -25.06 -4.23 9.29
C ASP A 320 -24.49 -3.39 8.13
N GLU A 321 -25.37 -2.93 7.23
CA GLU A 321 -25.01 -2.03 6.13
C GLU A 321 -25.38 -0.59 6.45
N TYR A 322 -24.38 0.30 6.44
CA TYR A 322 -24.60 1.71 6.68
C TYR A 322 -24.08 2.56 5.52
N ARG A 323 -24.82 3.64 5.23
CA ARG A 323 -24.37 4.70 4.33
C ARG A 323 -23.87 5.89 5.14
N PHE A 324 -22.75 6.45 4.69
CA PHE A 324 -22.15 7.62 5.30
C PHE A 324 -22.70 8.87 4.63
N ILE A 325 -23.59 9.60 5.31
CA ILE A 325 -24.13 10.85 4.78
C ILE A 325 -23.59 12.01 5.62
N ARG A 326 -23.03 13.03 4.95
CA ARG A 326 -22.67 14.28 5.61
C ARG A 326 -23.76 15.30 5.36
N HIS A 327 -24.54 15.61 6.40
CA HIS A 327 -25.58 16.62 6.31
C HIS A 327 -25.38 17.69 7.40
N LEU A 328 -25.38 18.97 6.98
CA LEU A 328 -25.28 20.14 7.87
C LEU A 328 -24.08 20.07 8.85
N GLY A 329 -22.93 19.56 8.39
CA GLY A 329 -21.72 19.45 9.21
C GLY A 329 -21.73 18.27 10.20
N THR A 330 -22.74 17.40 10.16
CA THR A 330 -22.80 16.15 10.94
C THR A 330 -22.65 14.94 10.04
N TYR A 331 -21.93 13.93 10.54
CA TYR A 331 -21.82 12.62 9.91
C TYR A 331 -22.89 11.70 10.49
N GLN A 332 -23.77 11.19 9.64
CA GLN A 332 -24.84 10.28 10.03
C GLN A 332 -24.63 8.93 9.37
N LEU A 333 -24.69 7.88 10.19
CA LEU A 333 -24.80 6.50 9.73
C LEU A 333 -26.28 6.21 9.59
N VAL A 334 -26.70 5.97 8.35
CA VAL A 334 -28.08 5.61 8.05
C VAL A 334 -28.09 4.17 7.60
N ASP A 335 -28.91 3.37 8.29
CA ASP A 335 -29.21 1.99 7.91
C ASP A 335 -29.76 1.96 6.48
N SER A 336 -29.15 1.15 5.62
CA SER A 336 -29.44 1.12 4.19
C SER A 336 -30.89 0.70 3.90
N GLU A 337 -31.53 -0.10 4.76
CA GLU A 337 -32.89 -0.62 4.57
C GLU A 337 -33.97 0.46 4.73
N ASN A 338 -33.77 1.43 5.62
CA ASN A 338 -34.80 2.40 6.00
C ASN A 338 -35.06 3.51 4.95
N GLN A 339 -34.22 3.66 3.92
CA GLN A 339 -34.42 4.67 2.87
C GLN A 339 -35.26 4.20 1.67
N ASN A 340 -35.45 2.90 1.47
CA ASN A 340 -36.31 2.40 0.37
C ASN A 340 -37.82 2.55 0.69
N ALA A 341 -38.15 3.10 1.86
CA ALA A 341 -39.50 3.24 2.39
C ALA A 341 -40.05 4.68 2.37
N GLU A 342 -39.29 5.68 1.89
CA GLU A 342 -39.75 7.07 1.73
C GLU A 342 -39.70 7.57 0.27
#